data_AF-A0A2V5PAB2-F1
#
_entry.id   AF-A0A2V5PAB2-F1
#
_cell.length_a   1.000
_cell.length_b   1.000
_cell.length_c   1.000
_cell.angle_alpha   90.00
_cell.angle_beta   90.00
_cell.angle_gamma   90.00
#
_symmetry.space_group_name_H-M   'P 1'
#
loop_
_entity.id
_entity.type
_entity.pdbx_description
1 polymer ?
#
loop_
_entity_poly.entity_id
_entity_poly.type
_entity_poly.pdbx_seq_one_letter_code
_entity_poly.pdbx_strand_id
1 'polypeptide(L)'
;MIRQFLQTCSFAINLDRKEFDPFFHAGMSRADFLMFDRAVVCETKEVERLAIEKQVQKLASKGKMRTDVFNRYFCNSIINALRKGNDQIADTKRALNLPNALGLIVLENCIAEKMSALTLASAANQTMPGLASVAGILCLDFTNYFERLDGDKIRPCQLLLRATEQASTLGRRCETIIENFCKHQGIPFRRGFKLDSADQLWHARPDGTYQKYTANITLAIEPKVQVTQTN
;
A
#
# COMPACT_ATOMS: atom_id res chain seq x y z
N MET A 1 -9.23 4.13 4.46
CA MET A 1 -9.63 3.53 5.77
C MET A 1 -8.51 3.53 6.81
N ILE A 2 -7.26 3.22 6.45
CA ILE A 2 -6.18 3.10 7.45
C ILE A 2 -5.84 4.44 8.11
N ARG A 3 -5.95 5.56 7.38
CA ARG A 3 -5.71 6.91 7.91
C ARG A 3 -6.63 7.22 9.10
N GLN A 4 -7.91 6.91 8.98
CA GLN A 4 -8.90 7.15 10.05
C GLN A 4 -8.59 6.32 11.29
N PHE A 5 -8.20 5.06 11.11
CA PHE A 5 -7.74 4.21 12.21
C PHE A 5 -6.48 4.78 12.89
N LEU A 6 -5.50 5.25 12.12
CA LEU A 6 -4.29 5.84 12.70
C LEU A 6 -4.58 7.11 13.52
N GLN A 7 -5.63 7.86 13.19
CA GLN A 7 -6.05 9.02 13.99
C GLN A 7 -6.53 8.66 15.40
N THR A 8 -6.95 7.41 15.65
CA THR A 8 -7.41 6.94 16.96
C THR A 8 -6.32 6.24 17.77
N CYS A 9 -5.15 6.00 17.17
CA CYS A 9 -4.07 5.25 17.77
C CYS A 9 -3.18 6.13 18.66
N SER A 10 -2.90 5.69 19.88
CA SER A 10 -1.99 6.40 20.80
C SER A 10 -0.54 6.47 20.30
N PHE A 11 -0.13 5.51 19.48
CA PHE A 11 1.21 5.47 18.89
C PHE A 11 1.36 6.37 17.65
N ALA A 12 0.30 7.06 17.21
CA ALA A 12 0.30 7.89 16.01
C ALA A 12 -0.08 9.33 16.33
N ILE A 13 0.78 10.27 15.97
CA ILE A 13 0.59 11.71 16.13
C ILE A 13 0.19 12.28 14.78
N ASN A 14 -1.01 12.84 14.69
CA ASN A 14 -1.50 13.51 13.49
C ASN A 14 -0.73 14.82 13.26
N LEU A 15 -0.01 14.90 12.15
CA LEU A 15 0.76 16.07 11.77
C LEU A 15 -0.11 17.22 11.22
N ASP A 16 -1.40 16.98 10.94
CA ASP A 16 -2.36 18.02 10.55
C ASP A 16 -2.81 18.94 11.71
N ARG A 17 -2.32 18.70 12.93
CA ARG A 17 -2.58 19.57 14.08
C ARG A 17 -1.86 20.91 13.91
N LYS A 18 -2.53 22.00 14.30
CA LYS A 18 -2.02 23.38 14.18
C LYS A 18 -0.68 23.63 14.84
N GLU A 19 -0.34 22.85 15.88
CA GLU A 19 0.96 22.93 16.56
C GLU A 19 2.14 22.66 15.61
N PHE A 20 1.91 21.95 14.50
CA PHE A 20 2.94 21.64 13.52
C PHE A 20 3.07 22.71 12.41
N ASP A 21 2.09 23.60 12.23
CA ASP A 21 2.11 24.58 11.14
C ASP A 21 3.38 25.47 11.12
N PRO A 22 3.95 25.92 12.26
CA PRO A 22 5.16 26.74 12.25
C PRO A 22 6.40 26.04 11.66
N PHE A 23 6.42 24.70 11.58
CA PHE A 23 7.56 23.95 11.08
C PHE A 23 7.56 23.78 9.55
N PHE A 24 6.42 24.00 8.89
CA PHE A 24 6.26 23.75 7.45
C PHE A 24 6.03 25.05 6.70
N HIS A 25 7.10 25.59 6.11
CA HIS A 25 7.04 26.82 5.32
C HIS A 25 6.57 26.55 3.87
N ALA A 26 6.33 27.64 3.11
CA ALA A 26 5.93 27.56 1.72
C ALA A 26 6.86 26.66 0.89
N GLY A 27 6.28 25.71 0.15
CA GLY A 27 7.01 24.76 -0.68
C GLY A 27 7.36 23.43 -0.01
N MET A 28 7.18 23.31 1.31
CA MET A 28 7.34 22.02 2.00
C MET A 28 6.03 21.25 2.06
N SER A 29 6.09 19.96 1.77
CA SER A 29 4.93 19.08 1.89
C SER A 29 5.01 18.25 3.17
N ARG A 30 3.96 18.31 3.98
CA ARG A 30 3.87 17.58 5.25
C ARG A 30 3.39 16.14 5.02
N ALA A 31 4.00 15.20 5.73
CA ALA A 31 3.51 13.83 5.84
C ALA A 31 2.38 13.73 6.87
N ASP A 32 1.58 12.68 6.83
CA ASP A 32 0.37 12.60 7.65
C ASP A 32 0.63 12.34 9.15
N PHE A 33 1.59 11.48 9.49
CA PHE A 33 1.79 11.06 10.88
C PHE A 33 3.27 10.93 11.29
N LEU A 34 3.52 11.19 12.57
CA LEU A 34 4.66 10.60 13.28
C LEU A 34 4.16 9.40 14.06
N MET A 35 4.89 8.28 14.02
CA MET A 35 4.50 7.07 14.73
C MET A 35 5.62 6.49 15.58
N PHE A 36 5.24 5.72 16.59
CA PHE A 36 6.14 4.97 17.47
C PHE A 36 7.23 5.88 18.06
N ASP A 37 6.81 6.85 18.87
CA ASP A 37 7.71 7.82 19.51
C ASP A 37 8.57 8.59 18.51
N ARG A 38 7.95 9.01 17.40
CA ARG A 38 8.58 9.78 16.29
C ARG A 38 9.68 9.01 15.54
N ALA A 39 9.81 7.70 15.78
CA ALA A 39 10.79 6.88 15.09
C ALA A 39 10.37 6.52 13.64
N VAL A 40 9.11 6.76 13.28
CA VAL A 40 8.60 6.57 11.91
C VAL A 40 7.89 7.85 11.46
N VAL A 41 8.21 8.32 10.26
CA VAL A 41 7.43 9.32 9.52
C VAL A 41 6.57 8.58 8.51
N CYS A 42 5.25 8.72 8.61
CA CYS A 42 4.30 7.94 7.85
C CYS A 42 3.46 8.83 6.94
N GLU A 43 3.39 8.45 5.67
CA GLU A 43 2.46 9.04 4.71
C GLU A 43 1.44 7.99 4.26
N THR A 44 0.16 8.36 4.30
CA THR A 44 -0.92 7.53 3.77
C THR A 44 -1.29 8.01 2.36
N LYS A 45 -1.38 7.06 1.43
CA LYS A 45 -1.80 7.31 0.05
C LYS A 45 -2.94 6.38 -0.30
N GLU A 46 -4.07 6.97 -0.63
CA GLU A 46 -5.19 6.23 -1.18
C GLU A 46 -5.08 6.24 -2.71
N VAL A 47 -5.15 5.06 -3.30
CA VAL A 47 -5.31 4.89 -4.74
C VAL A 47 -6.80 4.99 -5.08
N GLU A 48 -7.48 6.05 -4.62
CA GLU A 48 -8.93 6.27 -4.80
C GLU A 48 -9.28 7.10 -6.04
N ARG A 49 -8.29 7.65 -6.72
CA ARG A 49 -8.50 8.68 -7.75
C ARG A 49 -7.85 8.38 -9.08
N LEU A 50 -7.55 7.11 -9.34
CA LEU A 50 -7.50 6.69 -10.73
C LEU A 50 -8.94 6.74 -11.21
N ALA A 51 -9.29 7.76 -12.00
CA ALA A 51 -10.56 7.81 -12.71
C ALA A 51 -10.58 6.74 -13.80
N ILE A 52 -10.35 5.47 -13.44
CA ILE A 52 -10.21 4.33 -14.34
C ILE A 52 -11.40 4.32 -15.27
N GLU A 53 -12.61 4.54 -14.76
CA GLU A 53 -13.81 4.60 -15.60
C GLU A 53 -13.76 5.73 -16.62
N LYS A 54 -13.45 6.97 -16.21
CA LYS A 54 -13.33 8.09 -17.15
C LYS A 54 -12.19 7.90 -18.15
N GLN A 55 -11.06 7.33 -17.72
CA GLN A 55 -9.91 7.05 -18.57
C GLN A 55 -10.21 5.91 -19.54
N VAL A 56 -10.82 4.83 -19.06
CA VAL A 56 -11.28 3.70 -19.86
C VAL A 56 -12.30 4.16 -20.87
N GLN A 57 -13.26 5.00 -20.49
CA GLN A 57 -14.23 5.59 -21.42
C GLN A 57 -13.53 6.48 -22.46
N LYS A 58 -12.60 7.33 -22.04
CA LYS A 58 -11.80 8.21 -22.93
C LYS A 58 -10.87 7.42 -23.87
N LEU A 59 -10.39 6.26 -23.43
CA LEU A 59 -9.49 5.41 -24.22
C LEU A 59 -10.31 4.47 -25.13
N ALA A 60 -11.46 3.96 -24.66
CA ALA A 60 -12.43 3.21 -25.46
C ALA A 60 -13.00 4.08 -26.59
N SER A 61 -13.24 5.37 -26.34
CA SER A 61 -13.66 6.31 -27.39
C SER A 61 -12.57 6.58 -28.45
N LYS A 62 -11.33 6.12 -28.24
CA LYS A 62 -10.20 6.26 -29.17
C LYS A 62 -9.86 4.97 -29.93
N GLY A 63 -10.64 3.90 -29.76
CA GLY A 63 -10.45 2.62 -30.46
C GLY A 63 -9.87 1.51 -29.58
N LYS A 64 -9.33 0.45 -30.21
CA LYS A 64 -8.80 -0.75 -29.53
C LYS A 64 -7.72 -0.39 -28.52
N MET A 65 -7.95 -0.70 -27.25
CA MET A 65 -6.98 -0.48 -26.19
C MET A 65 -6.08 -1.71 -26.05
N ARG A 66 -4.77 -1.52 -26.07
CA ARG A 66 -3.82 -2.60 -25.76
C ARG A 66 -3.56 -2.65 -24.25
N THR A 67 -3.53 -3.85 -23.69
CA THR A 67 -3.34 -4.12 -22.25
C THR A 67 -2.08 -3.49 -21.67
N ASP A 68 -1.01 -3.37 -22.46
CA ASP A 68 0.27 -2.78 -22.05
C ASP A 68 0.18 -1.27 -21.76
N VAL A 69 -0.67 -0.54 -22.48
CA VAL A 69 -0.89 0.91 -22.28
C VAL A 69 -1.61 1.17 -20.97
N PHE A 70 -2.63 0.35 -20.67
CA PHE A 70 -3.41 0.47 -19.45
C PHE A 70 -2.55 0.17 -18.20
N ASN A 71 -1.82 -0.95 -18.22
CA ASN A 71 -0.91 -1.33 -17.14
C ASN A 71 0.14 -0.24 -16.87
N ARG A 72 0.71 0.36 -17.94
CA ARG A 72 1.67 1.45 -17.82
C ARG A 72 1.07 2.68 -17.12
N TYR A 73 -0.13 3.09 -17.52
CA TYR A 73 -0.80 4.26 -16.91
C TYR A 73 -1.09 4.06 -15.43
N PHE A 74 -1.52 2.85 -15.10
CA PHE A 74 -1.84 2.45 -13.75
C PHE A 74 -0.62 2.43 -12.84
N CYS A 75 0.45 1.75 -13.27
CA CYS A 75 1.73 1.75 -12.57
C CYS A 75 2.26 3.19 -12.40
N ASN A 76 2.13 4.05 -13.41
CA ASN A 76 2.56 5.45 -13.32
C ASN A 76 1.84 6.22 -12.21
N SER A 77 0.58 5.92 -11.95
CA SER A 77 -0.18 6.60 -10.90
C SER A 77 0.24 6.15 -9.50
N ILE A 78 0.54 4.86 -9.35
CA ILE A 78 1.17 4.31 -8.13
C ILE A 78 2.55 4.95 -7.94
N ILE A 79 3.39 4.97 -8.99
CA ILE A 79 4.73 5.59 -8.98
C ILE A 79 4.64 7.06 -8.54
N ASN A 80 3.71 7.83 -9.08
CA ASN A 80 3.53 9.24 -8.72
C ASN A 80 3.08 9.41 -7.26
N ALA A 81 2.18 8.56 -6.77
CA ALA A 81 1.78 8.58 -5.36
C ALA A 81 2.95 8.27 -4.43
N LEU A 82 3.78 7.29 -4.79
CA LEU A 82 4.99 6.91 -4.04
C LEU A 82 6.03 8.02 -4.04
N ARG A 83 6.29 8.66 -5.19
CA ARG A 83 7.22 9.81 -5.29
C ARG A 83 6.75 10.97 -4.41
N LYS A 84 5.47 11.33 -4.52
CA LYS A 84 4.89 12.38 -3.67
C LYS A 84 5.03 12.06 -2.18
N GLY A 85 4.76 10.80 -1.79
CA GLY A 85 4.93 10.37 -0.41
C GLY A 85 6.38 10.41 0.06
N ASN A 86 7.33 10.04 -0.80
CA ASN A 86 8.75 10.18 -0.50
C ASN A 86 9.14 11.63 -0.23
N ASP A 87 8.66 12.57 -1.04
CA ASP A 87 8.98 13.99 -0.90
C ASP A 87 8.37 14.56 0.40
N GLN A 88 7.13 14.19 0.72
CA GLN A 88 6.49 14.56 1.99
C GLN A 88 7.25 14.03 3.21
N ILE A 89 7.73 12.79 3.15
CA ILE A 89 8.55 12.21 4.21
C ILE A 89 9.88 12.97 4.30
N ALA A 90 10.52 13.28 3.17
CA ALA A 90 11.79 14.01 3.14
C ALA A 90 11.65 15.40 3.78
N ASP A 91 10.63 16.15 3.39
CA ASP A 91 10.34 17.48 3.91
C ASP A 91 9.99 17.44 5.39
N THR A 92 9.20 16.46 5.82
CA THR A 92 8.85 16.28 7.24
C THR A 92 10.07 15.95 8.09
N LYS A 93 10.96 15.06 7.61
CA LYS A 93 12.21 14.75 8.32
C LYS A 93 13.09 16.00 8.44
N ARG A 94 13.14 16.84 7.41
CA ARG A 94 13.90 18.11 7.42
C ARG A 94 13.29 19.13 8.38
N ALA A 95 11.99 19.40 8.24
CA ALA A 95 11.25 20.40 9.02
C ALA A 95 11.28 20.12 10.53
N LEU A 96 11.18 18.84 10.92
CA LEU A 96 11.13 18.43 12.33
C LEU A 96 12.48 17.95 12.88
N ASN A 97 13.56 18.06 12.10
CA ASN A 97 14.90 17.59 12.43
C ASN A 97 14.93 16.12 12.90
N LEU A 98 14.38 15.23 12.07
CA LEU A 98 14.26 13.78 12.32
C LEU A 98 15.08 12.96 11.31
N PRO A 99 16.42 13.13 11.20
CA PRO A 99 17.21 12.48 10.16
C PRO A 99 17.20 10.94 10.26
N ASN A 100 17.09 10.42 11.48
CA ASN A 100 17.11 8.98 11.77
C ASN A 100 15.74 8.31 11.71
N ALA A 101 14.65 9.07 11.56
CA ALA A 101 13.32 8.49 11.48
C ALA A 101 13.16 7.70 10.17
N LEU A 102 12.50 6.54 10.26
CA LEU A 102 12.22 5.69 9.12
C LEU A 102 11.01 6.22 8.35
N GLY A 103 11.12 6.31 7.02
CA GLY A 103 9.98 6.63 6.18
C GLY A 103 9.12 5.42 5.90
N LEU A 104 7.82 5.53 6.15
CA LEU A 104 6.82 4.53 5.76
C LEU A 104 5.79 5.18 4.84
N ILE A 105 5.56 4.58 3.67
CA ILE A 105 4.36 4.88 2.88
C ILE A 105 3.35 3.77 3.08
N VAL A 106 2.13 4.11 3.49
CA VAL A 106 0.99 3.20 3.49
C VAL A 106 0.17 3.47 2.24
N LEU A 107 0.15 2.51 1.32
CA LEU A 107 -0.56 2.61 0.06
C LEU A 107 -1.84 1.77 0.13
N GLU A 108 -2.99 2.43 0.18
CA GLU A 108 -4.29 1.78 0.27
C GLU A 108 -4.92 1.65 -1.12
N ASN A 109 -5.21 0.41 -1.52
CA ASN A 109 -6.06 0.11 -2.67
C ASN A 109 -7.51 0.31 -2.28
N CYS A 110 -8.17 1.20 -3.01
CA CYS A 110 -9.58 1.43 -2.85
C CYS A 110 -10.34 1.20 -4.16
N ILE A 111 -9.68 0.59 -5.15
CA ILE A 111 -10.26 0.32 -6.45
C ILE A 111 -10.94 -1.05 -6.40
N ALA A 112 -12.27 -1.05 -6.37
CA ALA A 112 -13.08 -2.25 -6.42
C ALA A 112 -12.92 -2.99 -7.74
N GLU A 113 -12.72 -4.32 -7.67
CA GLU A 113 -12.79 -5.26 -8.80
C GLU A 113 -11.83 -4.97 -9.97
N LYS A 114 -10.88 -4.04 -9.82
CA LYS A 114 -10.05 -3.53 -10.94
C LYS A 114 -8.54 -3.47 -10.64
N MET A 115 -8.11 -3.98 -9.47
CA MET A 115 -6.70 -4.01 -9.08
C MET A 115 -6.42 -5.13 -8.08
N SER A 116 -5.38 -5.93 -8.31
CA SER A 116 -4.85 -6.82 -7.26
C SER A 116 -3.78 -6.12 -6.42
N ALA A 117 -3.70 -6.48 -5.14
CA ALA A 117 -2.59 -6.09 -4.26
C ALA A 117 -1.20 -6.45 -4.81
N LEU A 118 -1.10 -7.45 -5.69
CA LEU A 118 0.16 -7.80 -6.35
C LEU A 118 0.60 -6.77 -7.38
N THR A 119 -0.32 -6.07 -8.05
CA THR A 119 0.05 -4.95 -8.94
C THR A 119 0.59 -3.78 -8.13
N LEU A 120 0.03 -3.51 -6.97
CA LEU A 120 0.55 -2.51 -6.03
C LEU A 120 1.94 -2.89 -5.55
N ALA A 121 2.10 -4.13 -5.06
CA ALA A 121 3.38 -4.63 -4.61
C ALA A 121 4.45 -4.61 -5.72
N SER A 122 4.10 -5.02 -6.95
CA SER A 122 5.01 -5.02 -8.08
C SER A 122 5.47 -3.61 -8.46
N ALA A 123 4.53 -2.67 -8.62
CA ALA A 123 4.86 -1.27 -8.93
C ALA A 123 5.68 -0.62 -7.81
N ALA A 124 5.31 -0.89 -6.55
CA ALA A 124 6.05 -0.40 -5.39
C ALA A 124 7.47 -0.96 -5.33
N ASN A 125 7.64 -2.27 -5.58
CA ASN A 125 8.94 -2.92 -5.59
C ASN A 125 9.87 -2.35 -6.67
N GLN A 126 9.35 -2.10 -7.88
CA GLN A 126 10.11 -1.46 -8.96
C GLN A 126 10.51 -0.02 -8.64
N THR A 127 9.69 0.70 -7.87
CA THR A 127 9.91 2.12 -7.55
C THR A 127 10.81 2.32 -6.34
N MET A 128 10.78 1.38 -5.39
CA MET A 128 11.46 1.45 -4.09
C MET A 128 12.92 1.94 -4.16
N PRO A 129 13.77 1.49 -5.12
CA PRO A 129 15.15 1.96 -5.20
C PRO A 129 15.28 3.49 -5.31
N GLY A 130 14.34 4.14 -6.02
CA GLY A 130 14.33 5.59 -6.23
C GLY A 130 13.73 6.43 -5.11
N LEU A 131 13.21 5.82 -4.03
CA LEU A 131 12.55 6.52 -2.93
C LEU A 131 13.49 6.67 -1.73
N ALA A 132 14.43 7.61 -1.82
CA ALA A 132 15.55 7.76 -0.87
C ALA A 132 15.13 7.93 0.60
N SER A 133 13.97 8.54 0.86
CA SER A 133 13.48 8.81 2.22
C SER A 133 12.63 7.67 2.80
N VAL A 134 12.35 6.63 2.00
CA VAL A 134 11.41 5.56 2.34
C VAL A 134 12.17 4.29 2.72
N ALA A 135 11.88 3.77 3.91
CA ALA A 135 12.41 2.50 4.42
C ALA A 135 11.45 1.33 4.18
N GLY A 136 10.14 1.60 4.11
CA GLY A 136 9.15 0.58 3.80
C GLY A 136 7.91 1.13 3.07
N ILE A 137 7.25 0.26 2.31
CA ILE A 137 5.95 0.52 1.70
C ILE A 137 4.99 -0.59 2.13
N LEU A 138 3.91 -0.21 2.79
CA LEU A 138 2.84 -1.10 3.23
C LEU A 138 1.67 -1.00 2.25
N CYS A 139 1.54 -1.98 1.37
CA CYS A 139 0.47 -2.08 0.39
C CYS A 139 -0.74 -2.81 1.01
N LEU A 140 -1.89 -2.14 1.06
CA LEU A 140 -3.13 -2.65 1.63
C LEU A 140 -4.18 -2.77 0.55
N ASP A 141 -4.95 -3.86 0.55
CA ASP A 141 -6.11 -3.99 -0.32
C ASP A 141 -7.31 -4.45 0.49
N PHE A 142 -8.12 -3.48 0.91
CA PHE A 142 -9.30 -3.74 1.72
C PHE A 142 -10.57 -3.86 0.89
N THR A 143 -10.54 -3.39 -0.35
CA THR A 143 -11.67 -3.48 -1.28
C THR A 143 -11.74 -4.83 -1.95
N ASN A 144 -10.60 -5.40 -2.36
CA ASN A 144 -10.55 -6.70 -2.99
C ASN A 144 -10.26 -7.78 -1.94
N TYR A 145 -10.89 -8.93 -2.11
CA TYR A 145 -10.65 -10.10 -1.29
C TYR A 145 -10.56 -11.33 -2.20
N PHE A 146 -9.91 -12.37 -1.70
CA PHE A 146 -9.83 -13.67 -2.36
C PHE A 146 -10.53 -14.69 -1.49
N GLU A 147 -11.26 -15.59 -2.13
CA GLU A 147 -11.95 -16.66 -1.43
C GLU A 147 -11.04 -17.88 -1.35
N ARG A 148 -10.83 -18.41 -0.15
CA ARG A 148 -10.15 -19.69 0.05
C ARG A 148 -11.08 -20.84 -0.36
N LEU A 149 -10.49 -22.03 -0.49
CA LEU A 149 -11.24 -23.28 -0.75
C LEU A 149 -12.34 -23.56 0.30
N ASP A 150 -12.22 -23.02 1.52
CA ASP A 150 -13.21 -23.14 2.59
C ASP A 150 -14.23 -21.98 2.63
N GLY A 151 -14.20 -21.07 1.66
CA GLY A 151 -15.12 -19.92 1.57
C GLY A 151 -14.66 -18.68 2.34
N ASP A 152 -13.55 -18.74 3.08
CA ASP A 152 -13.03 -17.59 3.83
C ASP A 152 -12.51 -16.48 2.89
N LYS A 153 -12.94 -15.24 3.15
CA LYS A 153 -12.45 -14.05 2.43
C LYS A 153 -11.15 -13.53 3.05
N ILE A 154 -10.08 -13.47 2.25
CA ILE A 154 -8.80 -12.88 2.64
C ILE A 154 -8.59 -11.55 1.93
N ARG A 155 -8.28 -10.51 2.71
CA ARG A 155 -7.80 -9.22 2.21
C ARG A 155 -6.28 -9.17 2.32
N PRO A 156 -5.54 -9.10 1.20
CA PRO A 156 -4.09 -9.16 1.24
C PRO A 156 -3.48 -7.85 1.74
N CYS A 157 -2.35 -8.00 2.39
CA CYS A 157 -1.47 -6.92 2.80
C CYS A 157 -0.03 -7.36 2.50
N GLN A 158 0.74 -6.50 1.85
CA GLN A 158 2.13 -6.77 1.52
C GLN A 158 3.01 -5.64 2.02
N LEU A 159 4.01 -5.98 2.82
CA LEU A 159 5.06 -5.06 3.22
C LEU A 159 6.29 -5.27 2.33
N LEU A 160 6.81 -4.17 1.80
CA LEU A 160 8.10 -4.09 1.12
C LEU A 160 9.05 -3.30 2.00
N LEU A 161 10.23 -3.84 2.26
CA LEU A 161 11.26 -3.21 3.10
C LEU A 161 12.55 -3.06 2.30
N ARG A 162 13.31 -2.01 2.60
CA ARG A 162 14.73 -1.99 2.19
C ARG A 162 15.48 -3.10 2.91
N ALA A 163 16.51 -3.64 2.26
CA ALA A 163 17.44 -4.60 2.86
C ALA A 163 18.42 -3.89 3.81
N THR A 164 17.90 -3.30 4.88
CA THR A 164 18.69 -2.68 5.96
C THR A 164 18.16 -3.13 7.32
N GLU A 165 19.05 -3.26 8.30
CA GLU A 165 18.69 -3.68 9.66
C GLU A 165 17.64 -2.75 10.28
N GLN A 166 17.77 -1.44 10.05
CA GLN A 166 16.81 -0.44 10.51
C GLN A 166 15.42 -0.67 9.88
N ALA A 167 15.33 -1.02 8.58
CA ALA A 167 14.06 -1.33 7.94
C ALA A 167 13.44 -2.63 8.48
N SER A 168 14.22 -3.60 8.95
CA SER A 168 13.67 -4.80 9.61
C SER A 168 12.89 -4.46 10.88
N THR A 169 13.30 -3.43 11.63
CA THR A 169 12.54 -2.95 12.80
C THR A 169 11.18 -2.33 12.41
N LEU A 170 11.09 -1.73 11.23
CA LEU A 170 9.83 -1.22 10.68
C LEU A 170 8.86 -2.35 10.34
N GLY A 171 9.37 -3.52 9.97
CA GLY A 171 8.58 -4.75 9.75
C GLY A 171 7.67 -5.09 10.92
N ARG A 172 8.27 -5.24 12.11
CA ARG A 172 7.53 -5.57 13.34
C ARG A 172 6.50 -4.50 13.69
N ARG A 173 6.83 -3.22 13.49
CA ARG A 173 5.92 -2.10 13.73
C ARG A 173 4.73 -2.11 12.78
N CYS A 174 4.95 -2.42 11.51
CA CYS A 174 3.87 -2.55 10.53
C CYS A 174 2.93 -3.72 10.86
N GLU A 175 3.46 -4.84 11.36
CA GLU A 175 2.61 -5.92 11.88
C GLU A 175 1.70 -5.44 13.02
N THR A 176 2.22 -4.65 13.96
CA THR A 176 1.40 -4.04 15.03
C THR A 176 0.30 -3.14 14.46
N ILE A 177 0.58 -2.35 13.42
CA ILE A 177 -0.43 -1.50 12.77
C ILE A 177 -1.57 -2.39 12.23
N ILE A 178 -1.23 -3.44 11.49
CA ILE A 178 -2.22 -4.29 10.82
C ILE A 178 -3.00 -5.14 11.80
N GLU A 179 -2.35 -5.72 12.81
CA GLU A 179 -3.02 -6.51 13.84
C GLU A 179 -4.04 -5.66 14.61
N ASN A 180 -3.66 -4.44 15.01
CA ASN A 180 -4.57 -3.53 15.70
C ASN A 180 -5.69 -3.04 14.79
N PHE A 181 -5.41 -2.77 13.51
CA PHE A 181 -6.42 -2.42 12.53
C PHE A 181 -7.43 -3.56 12.36
N CYS A 182 -6.96 -4.79 12.17
CA CYS A 182 -7.79 -5.98 12.03
C CYS A 182 -8.68 -6.19 13.26
N LYS A 183 -8.11 -6.06 14.47
CA LYS A 183 -8.85 -6.12 15.72
C LYS A 183 -9.93 -5.05 15.81
N HIS A 184 -9.61 -3.81 15.42
CA HIS A 184 -10.55 -2.69 15.41
C HIS A 184 -11.72 -2.91 14.43
N GLN A 185 -11.45 -3.54 13.28
CA GLN A 185 -12.44 -3.87 12.26
C GLN A 185 -13.18 -5.20 12.53
N GLY A 186 -12.84 -5.93 13.59
CA GLY A 186 -13.40 -7.25 13.87
C GLY A 186 -13.06 -8.31 12.81
N ILE A 187 -11.96 -8.13 12.07
CA ILE A 187 -11.54 -9.07 11.01
C ILE A 187 -10.36 -9.94 11.49
N PRO A 188 -10.31 -11.23 11.14
CA PRO A 188 -9.19 -12.10 11.48
C PRO A 188 -7.88 -11.62 10.83
N PHE A 189 -6.80 -11.59 11.62
CA PHE A 189 -5.44 -11.39 11.12
C PHE A 189 -4.72 -12.72 10.95
N ARG A 190 -4.04 -12.91 9.81
CA ARG A 190 -3.23 -14.10 9.54
C ARG A 190 -1.82 -13.66 9.12
N ARG A 191 -0.81 -14.47 9.47
CA ARG A 191 0.61 -14.24 9.14
C ARG A 191 1.16 -15.43 8.34
N GLY A 192 2.31 -15.22 7.69
CA GLY A 192 3.13 -16.32 7.15
C GLY A 192 2.61 -16.94 5.84
N PHE A 193 1.88 -16.18 5.03
CA PHE A 193 1.53 -16.61 3.68
C PHE A 193 2.27 -15.77 2.64
N LYS A 194 2.69 -16.41 1.56
CA LYS A 194 3.29 -15.75 0.42
C LYS A 194 2.29 -15.77 -0.73
N LEU A 195 2.09 -14.61 -1.34
CA LEU A 195 1.32 -14.50 -2.56
C LEU A 195 2.23 -14.96 -3.70
N ASP A 196 1.97 -16.15 -4.25
CA ASP A 196 2.82 -16.75 -5.30
C ASP A 196 2.51 -16.17 -6.67
N SER A 197 1.22 -16.03 -7.01
CA SER A 197 0.78 -15.42 -8.26
C SER A 197 -0.63 -14.83 -8.17
N ALA A 198 -0.88 -13.80 -8.98
CA ALA A 198 -2.22 -13.32 -9.29
C ALA A 198 -2.47 -13.49 -10.78
N ASP A 199 -3.48 -14.26 -11.16
CA ASP A 199 -4.06 -14.20 -12.49
C ASP A 199 -4.82 -12.89 -12.64
N GLN A 200 -4.35 -12.05 -13.54
CA GLN A 200 -4.97 -10.77 -13.84
C GLN A 200 -5.63 -10.87 -15.21
N LEU A 201 -6.95 -11.02 -15.21
CA LEU A 201 -7.76 -11.24 -16.41
C LEU A 201 -8.49 -9.95 -16.78
N TRP A 202 -8.20 -9.47 -17.99
CA TRP A 202 -8.91 -8.35 -18.61
C TRP A 202 -9.95 -8.92 -19.57
N HIS A 203 -11.21 -8.57 -19.35
CA HIS A 203 -12.30 -8.93 -20.24
C HIS A 203 -12.57 -7.76 -21.17
N ALA A 204 -12.45 -8.01 -22.46
CA ALA A 204 -12.78 -7.06 -23.51
C ALA A 204 -13.85 -7.65 -24.42
N ARG A 205 -14.67 -6.79 -25.01
CA ARG A 205 -15.60 -7.15 -26.09
C ARG A 205 -14.81 -7.55 -27.36
N PRO A 206 -15.44 -8.24 -28.33
CA PRO A 206 -14.79 -8.61 -29.60
C PRO A 206 -14.20 -7.42 -30.38
N ASP A 207 -14.76 -6.22 -30.19
CA ASP A 207 -14.26 -4.97 -30.77
C ASP A 207 -13.02 -4.41 -30.05
N GLY A 208 -12.58 -5.04 -28.95
CA GLY A 208 -11.47 -4.62 -28.10
C GLY A 208 -11.80 -3.52 -27.09
N THR A 209 -13.08 -3.22 -26.90
CA THR A 209 -13.57 -2.33 -25.84
C THR A 209 -13.48 -3.03 -24.48
N TYR A 210 -12.92 -2.34 -23.48
CA TYR A 210 -12.87 -2.86 -22.10
C TYR A 210 -14.28 -3.17 -21.56
N GLN A 211 -14.42 -4.30 -20.87
CA GLN A 211 -15.67 -4.70 -20.21
C GLN A 211 -15.50 -4.81 -18.69
N LYS A 212 -14.54 -5.61 -18.21
CA LYS A 212 -14.26 -5.77 -16.78
C LYS A 212 -12.83 -6.24 -16.54
N TYR A 213 -12.35 -6.10 -15.30
CA TYR A 213 -11.12 -6.73 -14.82
C TYR A 213 -11.50 -7.76 -13.75
N THR A 214 -10.72 -8.82 -13.64
CA THR A 214 -10.83 -9.80 -12.57
C THR A 214 -9.42 -10.22 -12.17
N ALA A 215 -9.11 -10.21 -10.88
CA ALA A 215 -7.88 -10.79 -10.37
C ALA A 215 -8.20 -12.02 -9.51
N ASN A 216 -7.56 -13.15 -9.78
CA ASN A 216 -7.56 -14.32 -8.91
C ASN A 216 -6.16 -14.47 -8.32
N ILE A 217 -6.03 -14.69 -7.01
CA ILE A 217 -4.74 -14.98 -6.39
C ILE A 217 -4.69 -16.45 -6.01
N THR A 218 -3.59 -17.11 -6.36
CA THR A 218 -3.27 -18.43 -5.83
C THR A 218 -2.41 -18.25 -4.59
N LEU A 219 -2.85 -18.83 -3.47
CA LEU A 219 -2.16 -18.77 -2.18
C LEU A 219 -1.33 -20.03 -1.97
N ALA A 220 -0.03 -19.87 -1.73
CA ALA A 220 0.78 -20.89 -1.09
C ALA A 220 0.83 -20.58 0.42
N ILE A 221 0.17 -21.42 1.21
CA ILE A 221 0.31 -21.39 2.67
C ILE A 221 1.48 -22.30 2.99
N GLU A 222 2.62 -21.74 3.42
CA GLU A 222 3.69 -22.57 3.97
C GLU A 222 3.17 -23.24 5.25
N PRO A 223 3.21 -24.57 5.36
CA PRO A 223 2.81 -25.23 6.59
C PRO A 223 3.74 -24.75 7.71
N LYS A 224 3.17 -24.36 8.86
CA LYS A 224 3.95 -24.08 10.06
C LYS A 224 4.87 -25.27 10.31
N VAL A 225 6.18 -25.04 10.29
CA VAL A 225 7.15 -25.98 10.84
C VAL A 225 6.73 -26.20 12.28
N GLN A 226 6.16 -27.38 12.56
CA GLN A 226 5.98 -27.84 13.92
C GLN A 226 7.38 -27.93 14.51
N VAL A 227 7.71 -27.02 15.41
CA VAL A 227 8.85 -27.20 16.30
C VAL A 227 8.45 -28.38 17.18
N THR A 228 8.86 -29.59 16.79
CA THR A 228 8.91 -30.73 17.69
C THR A 228 9.77 -30.31 18.86
N GLN A 229 9.13 -30.05 20.00
CA GLN A 229 9.80 -30.05 21.28
C GLN A 229 10.34 -31.46 21.49
N THR A 230 11.64 -31.67 21.24
CA THR A 230 12.35 -32.84 21.73
C THR A 230 12.49 -32.67 23.24
N ASN A 231 11.86 -33.58 23.98
CA ASN A 231 11.99 -33.75 25.43
C ASN A 231 13.45 -33.97 25.85
#